data_AF-A0AAE3LWU4-F1
#
_entry.id   AF-A0AAE3LWU4-F1
#
_cell.length_a   1.000
_cell.length_b   1.000
_cell.length_c   1.000
_cell.angle_alpha   90.00
_cell.angle_beta   90.00
_cell.angle_gamma   90.00
#
_symmetry.space_group_name_H-M   'P 1'
#
loop_
_entity.id
_entity.type
_entity.pdbx_description
1 polymer ?
#
loop_
_entity_poly.entity_id
_entity_poly.type
_entity_poly.pdbx_seq_one_letter_code
_entity_poly.pdbx_strand_id
1 'polypeptide(L)'
;MAGPLSGWAIAGLSEQSTDRLLLNVFEREAAAAMVHIGTNGSRNTWVSAEGVSITLEGGVVIATRGLGGDLMGAEAPVKGNGLRNPSNHLRTHDFLNGLGQITRREFRCETFFWKDETLEISDRRYETKAFREVCEGAQNRFTNTYWLTSDGTIQQTRQWISPEVGHIGYQRL
;
A
#
# COMPACT_ATOMS: atom_id res chain seq x y z
N MET A 1 16.45 -42.76 -28.32
CA MET A 1 16.25 -42.39 -26.90
C MET A 1 16.03 -40.90 -26.82
N ALA A 2 14.79 -40.47 -26.60
CA ALA A 2 14.41 -39.11 -26.24
C ALA A 2 13.20 -39.25 -25.32
N GLY A 3 13.37 -38.97 -24.03
CA GLY A 3 12.31 -39.11 -23.03
C GLY A 3 11.33 -37.93 -23.11
N PRO A 4 10.02 -38.14 -22.86
CA PRO A 4 9.08 -37.03 -22.78
C PRO A 4 9.36 -36.19 -21.53
N LEU A 5 9.30 -34.86 -21.67
CA LEU A 5 9.30 -33.91 -20.55
C LEU A 5 7.97 -33.99 -19.77
N SER A 6 7.70 -35.14 -19.16
CA SER A 6 6.64 -35.32 -18.18
C SER A 6 7.14 -34.80 -16.83
N GLY A 7 6.81 -33.56 -16.48
CA GLY A 7 7.22 -33.01 -15.18
C GLY A 7 6.73 -31.62 -14.82
N TRP A 8 6.18 -30.84 -15.75
CA TRP A 8 5.58 -29.53 -15.44
C TRP A 8 4.12 -29.71 -15.02
N ALA A 9 3.87 -30.54 -14.01
CA ALA A 9 2.62 -30.46 -13.30
C ALA A 9 2.66 -29.14 -12.51
N ILE A 10 1.80 -28.18 -12.86
CA ILE A 10 1.55 -27.00 -12.04
C ILE A 10 0.76 -27.47 -10.82
N ALA A 11 1.44 -28.17 -9.91
CA ALA A 11 0.91 -28.53 -8.60
C ALA A 11 0.86 -27.24 -7.78
N GLY A 12 -0.34 -26.74 -7.53
CA GLY A 12 -0.55 -25.60 -6.63
C GLY A 12 -1.00 -24.29 -7.28
N LEU A 13 -1.73 -24.32 -8.40
CA LEU A 13 -2.73 -23.27 -8.63
C LEU A 13 -3.87 -23.48 -7.65
N SER A 14 -3.62 -23.27 -6.36
CA SER A 14 -4.68 -23.01 -5.41
C SER A 14 -5.43 -21.79 -5.93
N GLU A 15 -6.77 -21.81 -5.84
CA GLU A 15 -7.64 -20.65 -6.02
C GLU A 15 -6.93 -19.41 -5.47
N GLN A 16 -6.45 -18.54 -6.38
CA GLN A 16 -5.96 -17.24 -5.98
C GLN A 16 -7.14 -16.58 -5.29
N SER A 17 -6.95 -16.24 -4.01
CA SER A 17 -7.87 -15.42 -3.23
C SER A 17 -8.59 -14.44 -4.17
N THR A 18 -9.92 -14.46 -4.14
CA THR A 18 -10.77 -13.53 -4.89
C THR A 18 -10.54 -12.07 -4.49
N ASP A 19 -9.76 -11.81 -3.45
CA ASP A 19 -9.41 -10.45 -3.06
C ASP A 19 -8.65 -9.77 -4.20
N ARG A 20 -9.12 -8.58 -4.54
CA ARG A 20 -8.50 -7.68 -5.51
C ARG A 20 -8.34 -6.33 -4.87
N LEU A 21 -7.33 -5.60 -5.31
CA LEU A 21 -7.23 -4.18 -5.03
C LEU A 21 -7.48 -3.40 -6.32
N LEU A 22 -8.12 -2.24 -6.21
CA LEU A 22 -8.06 -1.20 -7.22
C LEU A 22 -7.03 -0.15 -6.77
N LEU A 23 -5.88 -0.11 -7.42
CA LEU A 23 -4.86 0.92 -7.22
C LEU A 23 -5.23 2.16 -8.02
N ASN A 24 -5.04 3.33 -7.42
CA ASN A 24 -5.15 4.65 -8.04
C ASN A 24 -3.82 5.39 -7.85
N VAL A 25 -3.31 6.00 -8.91
CA VAL A 25 -2.18 6.94 -8.89
C VAL A 25 -2.73 8.32 -9.24
N PHE A 26 -2.96 9.14 -8.21
CA PHE A 26 -3.86 10.29 -8.32
C PHE A 26 -3.33 11.35 -9.29
N GLU A 27 -2.04 11.67 -9.21
CA GLU A 27 -1.38 12.70 -10.01
C GLU A 27 -1.23 12.30 -11.49
N ARG A 28 -1.54 11.05 -11.83
CA ARG A 28 -1.54 10.53 -13.20
C ARG A 28 -2.94 10.19 -13.70
N GLU A 29 -3.97 10.36 -12.87
CA GLU A 29 -5.35 9.97 -13.17
C GLU A 29 -5.45 8.53 -13.68
N ALA A 30 -4.61 7.64 -13.14
CA ALA A 30 -4.47 6.26 -13.59
C ALA A 30 -4.94 5.29 -12.51
N ALA A 31 -5.56 4.19 -12.93
CA ALA A 31 -5.98 3.12 -12.05
C ALA A 31 -5.68 1.74 -12.63
N ALA A 32 -5.43 0.77 -11.76
CA ALA A 32 -5.15 -0.60 -12.17
C ALA A 32 -5.69 -1.60 -11.14
N ALA A 33 -6.29 -2.69 -11.62
CA ALA A 33 -6.62 -3.82 -10.77
C ALA A 33 -5.35 -4.56 -10.37
N MET A 34 -5.27 -5.00 -9.12
CA MET A 34 -4.14 -5.74 -8.59
C MET A 34 -4.57 -7.08 -8.02
N VAL A 35 -3.71 -8.08 -8.23
CA VAL A 35 -3.83 -9.43 -7.67
C VAL A 35 -2.76 -9.67 -6.62
N HIS A 36 -3.10 -10.42 -5.59
CA HIS A 36 -2.13 -10.83 -4.58
C HIS A 36 -1.20 -11.91 -5.16
N ILE A 37 0.11 -11.71 -5.06
CA ILE A 37 1.10 -12.63 -5.63
C ILE A 37 2.04 -13.26 -4.61
N GLY A 38 2.02 -12.82 -3.35
CA GLY A 38 2.84 -13.45 -2.34
C GLY A 38 2.90 -12.72 -1.01
N THR A 39 3.12 -13.51 0.03
CA THR A 39 3.25 -13.06 1.41
C THR A 39 4.64 -13.40 1.94
N ASN A 40 5.28 -12.46 2.62
CA ASN A 40 6.51 -12.68 3.37
C ASN A 40 6.36 -12.08 4.78
N GLY A 41 6.15 -12.95 5.77
CA GLY A 41 5.80 -12.52 7.13
C GLY A 41 4.49 -11.73 7.13
N SER A 42 4.52 -10.50 7.66
CA SER A 42 3.39 -9.57 7.69
C SER A 42 3.16 -8.81 6.37
N ARG A 43 4.04 -8.99 5.37
CA ARG A 43 4.06 -8.19 4.14
C ARG A 43 3.39 -8.95 3.00
N ASN A 44 2.43 -8.30 2.35
CA ASN A 44 1.66 -8.87 1.23
C ASN A 44 1.94 -8.05 -0.03
N THR A 45 2.33 -8.71 -1.11
CA THR A 45 2.66 -8.06 -2.38
C THR A 45 1.54 -8.25 -3.37
N TRP A 46 1.16 -7.14 -4.00
CA TRP A 46 0.12 -7.06 -5.00
C TRP A 46 0.71 -6.53 -6.30
N VAL A 47 0.28 -7.05 -7.43
CA VAL A 47 0.78 -6.64 -8.75
C VAL A 47 -0.38 -6.39 -9.71
N SER A 48 -0.25 -5.39 -10.57
CA SER A 48 -1.15 -5.17 -11.70
C SER A 48 -0.73 -5.95 -12.95
N ALA A 49 -1.57 -5.98 -13.97
CA ALA A 49 -1.25 -6.63 -15.24
C ALA A 49 -0.06 -5.97 -15.96
N GLU A 50 0.15 -4.68 -15.74
CA GLU A 50 1.22 -3.86 -16.31
C GLU A 50 2.55 -4.00 -15.55
N GLY A 51 2.58 -4.80 -14.48
CA GLY A 51 3.79 -5.06 -13.69
C GLY A 51 4.08 -4.03 -12.60
N VAL A 52 3.17 -3.09 -12.34
CA VAL A 52 3.25 -2.22 -11.15
C VAL A 52 2.97 -3.06 -9.91
N SER A 53 3.80 -2.94 -8.88
CA SER A 53 3.58 -3.63 -7.61
C SER A 53 3.55 -2.70 -6.42
N ILE A 54 2.80 -3.10 -5.40
CA ILE A 54 2.82 -2.49 -4.07
C ILE A 54 2.98 -3.59 -3.02
N THR A 55 3.68 -3.28 -1.95
CA THR A 55 3.77 -4.15 -0.77
C THR A 55 3.06 -3.48 0.39
N LEU A 56 2.13 -4.22 1.00
CA LEU A 56 1.34 -3.79 2.15
C LEU A 56 1.85 -4.46 3.42
N GLU A 57 1.92 -3.72 4.51
CA GLU A 57 2.12 -4.26 5.85
C GLU A 57 1.09 -3.66 6.81
N GLY A 58 0.24 -4.51 7.41
CA GLY A 58 -0.91 -4.02 8.20
C GLY A 58 -1.85 -3.11 7.40
N GLY A 59 -1.95 -3.30 6.08
CA GLY A 59 -2.72 -2.46 5.14
C GLY A 59 -2.06 -1.14 4.77
N VAL A 60 -0.88 -0.81 5.30
CA VAL A 60 -0.13 0.39 4.93
C VAL A 60 0.80 0.04 3.78
N VAL A 61 0.83 0.86 2.72
CA VAL A 61 1.84 0.70 1.66
C VAL A 61 3.22 1.01 2.25
N ILE A 62 4.16 0.08 2.08
CA ILE A 62 5.54 0.21 2.56
C ILE A 62 6.58 0.11 1.43
N ALA A 63 6.18 -0.31 0.23
CA ALA A 63 7.03 -0.31 -0.95
C ALA A 63 6.19 -0.28 -2.23
N THR A 64 6.75 0.26 -3.30
CA THR A 64 6.17 0.27 -4.65
C THR A 64 7.22 -0.13 -5.69
N ARG A 65 6.84 -0.74 -6.82
CA ARG A 65 7.74 -0.91 -7.97
C ARG A 65 7.01 -0.58 -9.26
N GLY A 66 7.73 -0.02 -10.22
CA GLY A 66 7.22 0.27 -11.56
C GLY A 66 6.52 1.64 -11.67
N LEU A 67 6.61 2.49 -10.65
CA LEU A 67 6.03 3.84 -10.70
C LEU A 67 7.03 4.91 -11.13
N GLY A 68 8.34 4.61 -11.21
CA GLY A 68 9.38 5.54 -11.68
C GLY A 68 9.88 6.55 -10.64
N GLY A 69 9.29 6.55 -9.44
CA GLY A 69 9.73 7.30 -8.26
C GLY A 69 9.41 6.47 -7.02
N ASP A 70 9.87 5.23 -7.04
CA ASP A 70 9.36 4.18 -6.17
C ASP A 70 9.80 4.33 -4.71
N LEU A 71 8.88 4.00 -3.81
CA LEU A 71 9.19 3.78 -2.40
C LEU A 71 9.91 2.44 -2.28
N MET A 72 11.22 2.47 -2.03
CA MET A 72 12.03 1.25 -1.94
C MET A 72 11.73 0.46 -0.67
N GLY A 73 11.43 1.19 0.40
CA GLY A 73 10.99 0.67 1.69
C GLY A 73 10.47 1.79 2.58
N ALA A 74 9.69 1.45 3.59
CA ALA A 74 9.26 2.37 4.62
C ALA A 74 9.14 1.67 5.97
N GLU A 75 9.52 2.37 7.03
CA GLU A 75 9.19 2.00 8.40
C GLU A 75 8.01 2.88 8.85
N ALA A 76 6.84 2.26 8.94
CA ALA A 76 5.60 2.86 9.43
C ALA A 76 5.18 2.14 10.72
N PRO A 77 5.53 2.68 11.91
CA PRO A 77 5.27 2.00 13.17
C PRO A 77 3.77 1.92 13.50
N VAL A 78 2.98 2.88 13.00
CA VAL A 78 1.52 2.89 13.16
C VAL A 78 0.87 2.33 11.90
N LYS A 79 0.23 1.17 12.05
CA LYS A 79 -0.41 0.40 10.96
C LYS A 79 -1.56 -0.44 11.50
N GLY A 80 -2.48 -0.87 10.63
CA GLY A 80 -3.67 -1.64 11.00
C GLY A 80 -4.42 -1.01 12.17
N ASN A 81 -4.79 -1.82 13.16
CA ASN A 81 -5.48 -1.35 14.37
C ASN A 81 -4.73 -0.28 15.19
N GLY A 82 -3.40 -0.17 15.04
CA GLY A 82 -2.62 0.89 15.69
C GLY A 82 -3.06 2.30 15.27
N LEU A 83 -3.59 2.46 14.05
CA LEU A 83 -4.09 3.75 13.54
C LEU A 83 -5.27 4.31 14.36
N ARG A 84 -5.98 3.44 15.10
CA ARG A 84 -7.09 3.84 15.96
C ARG A 84 -6.66 4.64 17.19
N ASN A 85 -5.39 4.52 17.57
CA ASN A 85 -4.82 5.21 18.70
C ASN A 85 -4.07 6.45 18.18
N PRO A 86 -4.54 7.67 18.47
CA PRO A 86 -3.80 8.88 18.13
C PRO A 86 -2.39 8.84 18.71
N SER A 87 -1.40 9.25 17.92
CA SER A 87 0.00 9.13 18.34
C SER A 87 0.92 10.05 17.56
N ASN A 88 2.04 10.40 18.18
CA ASN A 88 3.20 10.99 17.51
C ASN A 88 4.27 9.92 17.31
N HIS A 89 4.87 9.87 16.12
CA HIS A 89 5.89 8.87 15.80
C HIS A 89 6.82 9.33 14.67
N LEU A 90 7.92 8.62 14.50
CA LEU A 90 8.80 8.77 13.35
C LEU A 90 8.42 7.75 12.26
N ARG A 91 8.44 8.22 11.03
CA ARG A 91 8.27 7.39 9.82
C ARG A 91 9.51 7.59 8.95
N THR A 92 9.99 6.51 8.34
CA THR A 92 11.09 6.60 7.38
C THR A 92 10.66 6.12 6.01
N HIS A 93 11.24 6.73 4.98
CA HIS A 93 11.09 6.36 3.57
C HIS A 93 12.45 6.20 2.93
N ASP A 94 12.66 5.08 2.24
CA ASP A 94 13.87 4.78 1.50
C ASP A 94 13.61 4.93 0.00
N PHE A 95 14.47 5.68 -0.68
CA PHE A 95 14.40 5.95 -2.13
C PHE A 95 15.73 5.60 -2.81
N LEU A 96 15.72 5.37 -4.12
CA LEU A 96 16.96 5.32 -4.91
C LEU A 96 17.34 6.73 -5.36
N ASN A 97 18.62 7.08 -5.21
CA ASN A 97 19.19 8.26 -5.86
C ASN A 97 19.61 7.95 -7.31
N GLY A 98 20.13 8.96 -8.03
CA GLY A 98 20.59 8.79 -9.42
C GLY A 98 21.76 7.81 -9.61
N LEU A 99 22.43 7.40 -8.52
CA LEU A 99 23.47 6.37 -8.52
C LEU A 99 22.94 4.98 -8.12
N GLY A 100 21.63 4.84 -7.91
CA GLY A 100 21.01 3.59 -7.47
C GLY A 100 21.27 3.25 -6.00
N GLN A 101 21.64 4.22 -5.18
CA GLN A 101 21.90 4.03 -3.75
C GLN A 101 20.67 4.42 -2.91
N ILE A 102 20.45 3.71 -1.81
CA ILE A 102 19.37 4.03 -0.87
C ILE A 102 19.67 5.35 -0.18
N THR A 103 18.71 6.28 -0.25
CA THR A 103 18.66 7.50 0.53
C THR A 103 17.43 7.46 1.41
N ARG A 104 17.64 7.51 2.72
CA ARG A 104 16.57 7.52 3.73
C ARG A 104 16.12 8.94 4.04
N ARG A 105 14.81 9.15 4.10
CA ARG A 105 14.16 10.37 4.58
C ARG A 105 13.36 10.05 5.83
N GLU A 106 13.43 10.92 6.82
CA GLU A 106 12.67 10.81 8.07
C GLU A 106 11.58 11.87 8.13
N PHE A 107 10.44 11.49 8.71
CA PHE A 107 9.28 12.35 8.92
C PHE A 107 8.78 12.21 10.35
N ARG A 108 8.43 13.36 10.97
CA ARG A 108 7.66 13.40 12.21
C ARG A 108 6.19 13.39 11.85
N CYS A 109 5.47 12.40 12.35
CA CYS A 109 4.08 12.16 11.98
C CYS A 109 3.17 12.19 13.21
N GLU A 110 1.98 12.73 13.02
CA GLU A 110 0.88 12.70 13.98
C GLU A 110 -0.31 11.97 13.36
N THR A 111 -0.82 10.94 14.05
CA THR A 111 -2.07 10.26 13.67
C THR A 111 -3.24 10.72 14.53
N PHE A 112 -4.39 10.91 13.91
CA PHE A 112 -5.63 11.26 14.60
C PHE A 112 -6.87 10.75 13.85
N PHE A 113 -7.96 10.57 14.59
CA PHE A 113 -9.28 10.32 14.02
C PHE A 113 -9.76 11.56 13.26
N TRP A 114 -10.22 11.37 12.03
CA TRP A 114 -10.71 12.46 11.19
C TRP A 114 -12.24 12.51 11.14
N LYS A 115 -12.89 11.41 10.75
CA LYS A 115 -14.35 11.32 10.66
C LYS A 115 -14.83 9.87 10.56
N ASP A 116 -16.10 9.64 10.90
CA ASP A 116 -16.80 8.45 10.48
C ASP A 116 -17.23 8.62 9.01
N GLU A 117 -17.13 7.57 8.21
CA GLU A 117 -17.49 7.60 6.80
C GLU A 117 -17.90 6.21 6.31
N THR A 118 -19.10 6.12 5.75
CA THR A 118 -19.54 4.92 5.03
C THR A 118 -18.99 4.99 3.61
N LEU A 119 -18.18 4.01 3.22
CA LEU A 119 -17.66 3.89 1.87
C LEU A 119 -18.59 3.04 1.01
N GLU A 120 -18.80 3.46 -0.23
CA GLU A 120 -19.42 2.66 -1.28
C GLU A 120 -18.32 2.24 -2.25
N ILE A 121 -18.01 0.93 -2.28
CA ILE A 121 -16.98 0.38 -3.15
C ILE A 121 -17.62 -0.74 -3.95
N SER A 122 -17.69 -0.55 -5.27
CA SER A 122 -18.52 -1.38 -6.16
C SER A 122 -19.97 -1.40 -5.63
N ASP A 123 -20.59 -2.59 -5.51
CA ASP A 123 -21.97 -2.74 -5.01
C ASP A 123 -22.05 -2.99 -3.49
N ARG A 124 -20.98 -2.68 -2.74
CA ARG A 124 -20.89 -2.95 -1.30
C ARG A 124 -20.71 -1.66 -0.50
N ARG A 125 -21.35 -1.63 0.68
CA ARG A 125 -21.23 -0.58 1.69
C ARG A 125 -20.36 -1.04 2.84
N TYR A 126 -19.42 -0.20 3.25
CA TYR A 126 -18.52 -0.45 4.37
C TYR A 126 -18.63 0.68 5.38
N GLU A 127 -19.06 0.38 6.60
CA GLU A 127 -18.99 1.32 7.71
C GLU A 127 -17.55 1.46 8.18
N THR A 128 -16.97 2.64 8.00
CA THR A 128 -15.55 2.87 8.32
C THR A 128 -15.33 4.10 9.19
N LYS A 129 -14.18 4.11 9.86
CA LYS A 129 -13.61 5.30 10.49
C LYS A 129 -12.37 5.73 9.70
N ALA A 130 -12.32 7.00 9.32
CA ALA A 130 -11.20 7.59 8.62
C ALA A 130 -10.20 8.18 9.63
N PHE A 131 -8.93 7.83 9.48
CA PHE A 131 -7.81 8.35 10.26
C PHE A 131 -6.84 9.05 9.33
N ARG A 132 -6.29 10.19 9.78
CA ARG A 132 -5.26 10.92 9.07
C ARG A 132 -3.92 10.77 9.78
N GLU A 133 -2.87 10.74 8.99
CA GLU A 133 -1.47 10.78 9.43
C GLU A 133 -0.83 11.98 8.72
N VAL A 134 -0.53 13.05 9.47
CA VAL A 134 0.12 14.24 8.94
C VAL A 134 1.61 14.12 9.24
N CYS A 135 2.43 14.12 8.20
CA CYS A 135 3.87 13.92 8.30
C CYS A 135 4.64 15.13 7.77
N GLU A 136 5.66 15.53 8.51
CA GLU A 136 6.55 16.64 8.16
C GLU A 136 8.01 16.20 8.23
N GLY A 137 8.75 16.48 7.17
CA GLY A 137 10.19 16.22 7.06
C GLY A 137 10.90 17.42 6.44
N ALA A 138 12.22 17.29 6.24
CA ALA A 138 13.06 18.42 5.83
C ALA A 138 12.65 19.08 4.49
N GLN A 139 12.12 18.28 3.55
CA GLN A 139 11.81 18.75 2.19
C GLN A 139 10.33 18.63 1.83
N ASN A 140 9.60 17.74 2.50
CA ASN A 140 8.25 17.38 2.11
C ASN A 140 7.35 17.32 3.34
N ARG A 141 6.10 17.72 3.12
CA ARG A 141 4.99 17.56 4.06
C ARG A 141 3.85 16.90 3.31
N PHE A 142 3.25 15.89 3.92
CA PHE A 142 2.14 15.17 3.31
C PHE A 142 1.12 14.72 4.36
N THR A 143 -0.03 14.27 3.87
CA THR A 143 -1.06 13.64 4.69
C THR A 143 -1.47 12.33 4.05
N ASN A 144 -1.47 11.27 4.84
CA ASN A 144 -2.06 10.00 4.48
C ASN A 144 -3.42 9.86 5.16
N THR A 145 -4.34 9.14 4.51
CA THR A 145 -5.67 8.84 5.05
C THR A 145 -5.95 7.34 4.94
N TYR A 146 -6.51 6.77 5.99
CA TYR A 146 -6.79 5.34 6.12
C TYR A 146 -8.23 5.15 6.60
N TRP A 147 -9.01 4.31 5.90
CA TRP A 147 -10.39 4.00 6.25
C TRP A 147 -10.50 2.59 6.81
N LEU A 148 -10.82 2.48 8.09
CA LEU A 148 -10.82 1.22 8.83
C LEU A 148 -12.23 0.79 9.20
N THR A 149 -12.62 -0.43 8.81
CA THR A 149 -13.80 -1.13 9.34
C THR A 149 -13.56 -1.56 10.79
N SER A 150 -14.62 -1.79 11.56
CA SER A 150 -14.57 -2.06 13.01
C SER A 150 -13.63 -3.20 13.43
N ASP A 151 -13.44 -4.20 12.58
CA ASP A 151 -12.50 -5.32 12.75
C ASP A 151 -11.02 -4.94 12.60
N GLY A 152 -10.73 -3.73 12.11
CA GLY A 152 -9.38 -3.23 11.87
C GLY A 152 -8.88 -3.34 10.44
N THR A 153 -9.71 -3.85 9.52
CA THR A 153 -9.36 -3.95 8.12
C THR A 153 -9.31 -2.56 7.48
N ILE A 154 -8.20 -2.26 6.79
CA ILE A 154 -8.07 -1.03 5.99
C ILE A 154 -8.70 -1.28 4.62
N GLN A 155 -9.90 -0.74 4.41
CA GLN A 155 -10.69 -0.93 3.21
C GLN A 155 -10.26 0.03 2.08
N GLN A 156 -9.83 1.24 2.44
CA GLN A 156 -9.33 2.24 1.50
C GLN A 156 -8.12 2.98 2.10
N THR A 157 -7.20 3.41 1.23
CA THR A 157 -6.10 4.31 1.60
C THR A 157 -5.90 5.43 0.60
N ARG A 158 -5.29 6.52 1.06
CA ARG A 158 -4.57 7.49 0.23
C ARG A 158 -3.25 7.78 0.93
N GLN A 159 -2.13 7.43 0.31
CA GLN A 159 -0.79 7.54 0.87
C GLN A 159 0.16 8.24 -0.11
N TRP A 160 0.97 9.16 0.41
CA TRP A 160 2.07 9.75 -0.35
C TRP A 160 3.23 8.77 -0.50
N ILE A 161 3.74 8.65 -1.73
CA ILE A 161 4.83 7.74 -2.10
C ILE A 161 6.14 8.49 -2.25
N SER A 162 6.16 9.53 -3.08
CA SER A 162 7.36 10.31 -3.41
C SER A 162 6.99 11.64 -4.07
N PRO A 163 7.93 12.59 -4.21
CA PRO A 163 7.67 13.81 -4.98
C PRO A 163 7.30 13.54 -6.44
N GLU A 164 7.86 12.50 -7.05
CA GLU A 164 7.68 12.17 -8.46
C GLU A 164 6.40 11.38 -8.74
N VAL A 165 5.92 10.61 -7.76
CA VAL A 165 4.68 9.83 -7.87
C VAL A 165 3.49 10.58 -7.31
N GLY A 166 3.70 11.36 -6.24
CA GLY A 166 2.62 11.96 -5.47
C GLY A 166 1.93 10.93 -4.57
N HIS A 167 0.61 10.93 -4.57
CA HIS A 167 -0.21 10.02 -3.80
C HIS A 167 -0.64 8.81 -4.64
N ILE A 168 -0.67 7.67 -3.98
CA ILE A 168 -1.44 6.53 -4.45
C ILE A 168 -2.54 6.22 -3.45
N GLY A 169 -3.54 5.47 -3.88
CA GLY A 169 -4.56 4.92 -3.01
C GLY A 169 -4.94 3.54 -3.50
N TYR A 170 -5.37 2.68 -2.59
CA TYR A 170 -6.00 1.43 -2.99
C TYR A 170 -7.37 1.30 -2.34
N GLN A 171 -8.27 0.61 -3.03
CA GLN A 171 -9.53 0.09 -2.48
C GLN A 171 -9.51 -1.43 -2.54
N ARG A 172 -9.99 -2.10 -1.50
CA ARG A 172 -10.28 -3.55 -1.54
C ARG A 172 -11.64 -3.76 -2.22
N LEU A 173 -11.72 -4.69 -3.17
CA LEU A 173 -12.94 -5.01 -3.93
C LEU A 173 -13.67 -6.23 -3.32
#